data_AF-A0A117I9Y3-F1
#
_entry.id   AF-A0A117I9Y3-F1
#
_cell.length_a   1.000
_cell.length_b   1.000
_cell.length_c   1.000
_cell.angle_alpha   90.00
_cell.angle_beta   90.00
_cell.angle_gamma   90.00
#
_symmetry.space_group_name_H-M   'P 1'
#
loop_
_entity.id
_entity.type
_entity.pdbx_description
1 polymer ?
#
loop_
_entity_poly.entity_id
_entity_poly.type
_entity_poly.pdbx_seq_one_letter_code
_entity_poly.pdbx_strand_id
1 'polypeptide(L)'
;MTAFAMGDANRGNPVRVFDWVKAAKIITERGAQDASAGLSGDWEWTGGEIFADGQPVPEDDTYVYLASTWAIPELDVDGDIIDCWTWQSDTPGWDPKKQTGGWGSGTYWPAEALAILEAEPVK
;
A
#
# COMPACT_ATOMS: atom_id res chain seq x y z
N MET A 1 -5.78 17.08 13.31
CA MET A 1 -7.00 16.63 12.61
C MET A 1 -6.73 15.21 12.15
N THR A 2 -7.67 14.28 12.32
CA THR A 2 -7.44 12.85 12.05
C THR A 2 -7.64 12.52 10.57
N ALA A 3 -6.97 11.47 10.06
CA ALA A 3 -7.16 10.97 8.69
C ALA A 3 -8.62 10.77 8.29
N PHE A 4 -9.45 10.32 9.24
CA PHE A 4 -10.87 10.10 9.05
C PHE A 4 -11.65 11.40 8.77
N ALA A 5 -11.36 12.47 9.51
CA ALA A 5 -12.02 13.78 9.31
C ALA A 5 -11.66 14.42 7.97
N MET A 6 -10.42 14.21 7.50
CA MET A 6 -9.97 14.67 6.19
C MET A 6 -10.54 13.85 5.04
N GLY A 7 -10.72 12.54 5.23
CA GLY A 7 -11.35 11.64 4.26
C GLY A 7 -12.83 11.99 4.02
N ASP A 8 -13.56 12.32 5.08
CA ASP A 8 -14.99 12.67 4.98
C ASP A 8 -15.22 14.02 4.30
N ALA A 9 -14.36 15.01 4.56
CA ALA A 9 -14.41 16.32 3.92
C ALA A 9 -14.14 16.29 2.41
N ASN A 10 -13.48 15.26 1.91
CA ASN A 10 -13.12 15.07 0.50
C ASN A 10 -13.95 13.97 -0.18
N ARG A 11 -15.08 13.57 0.41
CA ARG A 11 -15.97 12.55 -0.15
C ARG A 11 -16.51 13.00 -1.52
N GLY A 12 -16.11 12.29 -2.58
CA GLY A 12 -16.46 12.61 -3.98
C GLY A 12 -15.25 12.98 -4.86
N ASN A 13 -14.07 13.19 -4.27
CA ASN A 13 -12.83 13.36 -5.03
C ASN A 13 -12.25 12.01 -5.48
N PRO A 14 -11.44 11.99 -6.55
CA PRO A 14 -10.71 10.79 -6.98
C PRO A 14 -9.90 10.19 -5.82
N VAL A 15 -10.05 8.90 -5.59
CA VAL A 15 -9.35 8.18 -4.51
C VAL A 15 -8.01 7.67 -5.04
N ARG A 16 -6.94 7.95 -4.31
CA ARG A 16 -5.64 7.31 -4.48
C ARG A 16 -5.60 6.06 -3.62
N VAL A 17 -5.12 4.96 -4.20
CA VAL A 17 -4.96 3.68 -3.52
C VAL A 17 -3.50 3.26 -3.66
N PHE A 18 -2.97 2.60 -2.64
CA PHE A 18 -1.59 2.12 -2.69
C PHE A 18 -1.40 1.07 -3.76
N ASP A 19 -0.33 1.26 -4.52
CA ASP A 19 -0.01 0.38 -5.64
C ASP A 19 0.91 -0.74 -5.15
N TRP A 20 0.29 -1.83 -4.68
CA TRP A 20 1.00 -3.01 -4.21
C TRP A 20 1.91 -3.64 -5.27
N VAL A 21 1.55 -3.55 -6.54
CA VAL A 21 2.35 -4.09 -7.65
C VAL A 21 3.60 -3.22 -7.85
N LYS A 22 3.44 -1.89 -7.80
CA LYS A 22 4.58 -0.96 -7.81
C LYS A 22 5.47 -1.16 -6.60
N ALA A 23 4.92 -1.36 -5.41
CA ALA A 23 5.68 -1.62 -4.19
C ALA A 23 6.51 -2.90 -4.31
N ALA A 24 5.92 -4.01 -4.76
CA ALA A 24 6.63 -5.27 -4.99
C ALA A 24 7.83 -5.08 -5.93
N LYS A 25 7.63 -4.39 -7.06
CA LYS A 25 8.72 -4.11 -8.02
C LYS A 25 9.85 -3.32 -7.38
N ILE A 26 9.54 -2.27 -6.64
CA ILE A 26 10.56 -1.42 -6.01
C ILE A 26 11.36 -2.23 -4.97
N ILE A 27 10.68 -2.99 -4.11
CA ILE A 27 11.31 -3.82 -3.07
C ILE A 27 12.27 -4.83 -3.71
N THR A 28 11.79 -5.53 -4.73
CA THR A 28 12.59 -6.49 -5.50
C THR A 28 13.77 -5.82 -6.22
N GLU A 29 13.54 -4.72 -6.94
CA GLU A 29 14.58 -4.00 -7.69
C GLU A 29 15.69 -3.46 -6.79
N ARG A 30 15.34 -3.05 -5.56
CA ARG A 30 16.29 -2.58 -4.55
C ARG A 30 16.96 -3.71 -3.78
N GLY A 31 16.39 -4.91 -3.81
CA GLY A 31 16.80 -6.00 -2.93
C GLY A 31 16.59 -5.64 -1.45
N ALA A 32 15.54 -4.90 -1.15
CA ALA A 32 15.24 -4.43 0.20
C ALA A 32 14.69 -5.59 1.05
N GLN A 33 15.19 -5.70 2.28
CA GLN A 33 14.73 -6.72 3.24
C GLN A 33 13.49 -6.25 4.02
N ASP A 34 13.37 -4.95 4.19
CA ASP A 34 12.34 -4.32 5.01
C ASP A 34 11.69 -3.16 4.24
N ALA A 35 10.37 -3.03 4.35
CA ALA A 35 9.63 -1.91 3.77
C ALA A 35 8.36 -1.60 4.58
N SER A 36 8.04 -0.31 4.66
CA SER A 36 6.84 0.20 5.32
C SER A 36 6.00 1.01 4.34
N ALA A 37 4.71 1.12 4.60
CA ALA A 37 3.80 1.96 3.81
C ALA A 37 2.92 2.80 4.70
N GLY A 38 2.60 4.02 4.25
CA GLY A 38 1.77 4.98 4.98
C GLY A 38 1.18 6.06 4.07
N LEU A 39 0.36 6.95 4.65
CA LEU A 39 -0.13 8.14 3.96
C LEU A 39 0.75 9.35 4.23
N SER A 40 1.02 10.12 3.19
CA SER A 40 1.83 11.32 3.26
C SER A 40 1.30 12.30 4.31
N GLY A 41 2.20 12.71 5.21
CA GLY A 41 1.88 13.61 6.31
C GLY A 41 1.13 12.98 7.49
N ASP A 42 0.86 11.67 7.50
CA ASP A 42 0.18 10.96 8.60
C ASP A 42 0.71 9.53 8.84
N TRP A 43 2.03 9.33 8.76
CA TRP A 43 2.67 8.03 8.99
C TRP A 43 2.45 7.47 10.40
N GLU A 44 2.29 8.34 11.41
CA GLU A 44 2.07 7.92 12.80
C GLU A 44 0.79 7.07 12.97
N TRP A 45 -0.24 7.34 12.18
CA TRP A 45 -1.56 6.71 12.33
C TRP A 45 -1.97 5.81 11.17
N THR A 46 -1.25 5.89 10.05
CA THR A 46 -1.58 5.17 8.81
C THR A 46 -0.43 4.29 8.33
N GLY A 47 0.77 4.50 8.89
CA GLY A 47 2.00 3.83 8.54
C GLY A 47 2.21 2.54 9.30
N GLY A 48 2.77 1.55 8.63
CA GLY A 48 3.11 0.26 9.21
C GLY A 48 4.05 -0.53 8.31
N GLU A 49 4.74 -1.51 8.91
CA GLU A 49 5.60 -2.42 8.19
C GLU A 49 4.75 -3.36 7.33
N ILE A 50 5.11 -3.52 6.06
CA ILE A 50 4.39 -4.37 5.11
C ILE A 50 5.25 -5.51 4.57
N PHE A 51 6.57 -5.40 4.73
CA PHE A 51 7.57 -6.36 4.30
C PHE A 51 8.72 -6.35 5.31
N ALA A 52 9.11 -7.51 5.81
CA ALA A 52 10.13 -7.66 6.83
C ALA A 52 10.88 -8.98 6.63
N ASP A 53 12.18 -8.99 6.89
CA ASP A 53 13.03 -10.19 6.74
C ASP A 53 12.90 -10.87 5.36
N GLY A 54 12.70 -10.07 4.31
CA GLY A 54 12.55 -10.58 2.94
C GLY A 54 11.19 -11.21 2.65
N GLN A 55 10.18 -11.03 3.52
CA GLN A 55 8.85 -11.61 3.38
C GLN A 55 7.72 -10.61 3.64
N PRO A 56 6.55 -10.77 2.98
CA PRO A 56 5.35 -10.01 3.33
C PRO A 56 4.97 -10.19 4.80
N VAL A 57 4.76 -9.08 5.52
CA VAL A 57 4.21 -9.13 6.88
C VAL A 57 2.75 -9.59 6.80
N PRO A 58 2.26 -10.52 7.64
CA PRO A 58 0.84 -10.91 7.64
C PRO A 58 -0.09 -9.72 7.91
N GLU A 59 -1.25 -9.66 7.25
CA GLU A 59 -2.23 -8.57 7.43
C GLU A 59 -2.69 -8.43 8.89
N ASP A 60 -2.77 -9.54 9.63
CA ASP A 60 -3.15 -9.53 11.05
C ASP A 60 -2.06 -8.96 11.98
N ASP A 61 -0.82 -8.88 11.49
CA ASP A 61 0.36 -8.42 12.25
C ASP A 61 0.73 -6.96 11.95
N THR A 62 0.03 -6.32 11.01
CA THR A 62 0.24 -4.90 10.67
C THR A 62 -1.09 -4.15 10.55
N TYR A 63 -1.04 -2.83 10.69
CA TYR A 63 -2.19 -1.97 10.45
C TYR A 63 -1.76 -0.83 9.54
N VAL A 64 -2.12 -0.96 8.26
CA VAL A 64 -1.85 0.08 7.26
C VAL A 64 -3.16 0.56 6.65
N TYR A 65 -3.30 1.88 6.54
CA TYR A 65 -4.46 2.49 5.91
C TYR A 65 -4.03 3.24 4.66
N LEU A 66 -4.09 2.57 3.50
CA LEU A 66 -3.37 3.01 2.30
C LEU A 66 -4.28 3.46 1.14
N ALA A 67 -5.47 3.94 1.46
CA ALA A 67 -6.39 4.55 0.49
C ALA A 67 -6.85 5.91 0.99
N SER A 68 -6.76 6.94 0.16
CA SER A 68 -7.09 8.31 0.57
C SER A 68 -7.61 9.17 -0.59
N THR A 69 -8.56 10.04 -0.27
CA THR A 69 -9.04 11.11 -1.16
C THR A 69 -8.22 12.40 -1.03
N TRP A 70 -7.27 12.46 -0.08
CA TRP A 70 -6.55 13.69 0.29
C TRP A 70 -5.03 13.51 0.37
N ALA A 71 -4.56 12.39 0.92
CA ALA A 71 -3.14 12.07 1.05
C ALA A 71 -2.61 11.24 -0.12
N ILE A 72 -1.29 11.14 -0.23
CA ILE A 72 -0.59 10.29 -1.18
C ILE A 72 -0.13 9.04 -0.44
N PRO A 73 -0.54 7.83 -0.84
CA PRO A 73 0.09 6.62 -0.34
C PRO A 73 1.58 6.59 -0.73
N GLU A 74 2.42 6.31 0.25
CA GLU A 74 3.88 6.31 0.18
C GLU A 74 4.44 4.96 0.62
N LEU A 75 5.57 4.58 0.03
CA LEU A 75 6.39 3.44 0.41
C LEU A 75 7.70 3.98 1.00
N ASP A 76 8.08 3.50 2.17
CA ASP A 76 9.41 3.66 2.75
C ASP A 76 10.18 2.35 2.51
N VAL A 77 11.28 2.46 1.78
CA VAL A 77 12.16 1.33 1.45
C VAL A 77 13.60 1.79 1.60
N ASP A 78 14.36 1.12 2.47
CA ASP A 78 15.73 1.50 2.85
C ASP A 78 15.88 2.95 3.37
N GLY A 79 14.81 3.52 3.96
CA GLY A 79 14.78 4.89 4.46
C GLY A 79 14.44 5.95 3.39
N ASP A 80 14.18 5.53 2.15
CA ASP A 80 13.68 6.40 1.09
C ASP A 80 12.15 6.35 1.01
N ILE A 81 11.50 7.49 1.23
CA ILE A 81 10.05 7.65 1.07
C ILE A 81 9.73 7.98 -0.39
N ILE A 82 8.86 7.18 -1.02
CA ILE A 82 8.52 7.25 -2.44
C ILE A 82 7.00 7.21 -2.61
N ASP A 83 6.45 8.10 -3.43
CA ASP A 83 5.05 8.04 -3.88
C ASP A 83 4.74 6.66 -4.50
N CYS A 84 3.83 5.90 -3.87
CA CYS A 84 3.52 4.54 -4.25
C CYS A 84 2.01 4.31 -4.33
N TRP A 85 1.38 4.88 -5.36
CA TRP A 85 -0.06 4.90 -5.50
C TRP A 85 -0.51 4.83 -6.97
N THR A 86 -1.78 4.45 -7.14
CA THR A 86 -2.53 4.52 -8.39
C THR A 86 -3.93 5.09 -8.13
N TRP A 87 -4.62 5.55 -9.17
CA TRP A 87 -6.02 5.95 -9.00
C TRP A 87 -6.90 4.72 -8.85
N GLN A 88 -7.88 4.79 -7.95
CA GLN A 88 -8.90 3.76 -7.80
C GLN A 88 -9.61 3.47 -9.14
N SER A 89 -9.84 4.49 -9.96
CA SER A 89 -10.44 4.36 -11.30
C SER A 89 -9.59 3.57 -12.29
N ASP A 90 -8.27 3.58 -12.08
CA ASP A 90 -7.30 2.94 -12.96
C ASP A 90 -6.97 1.53 -12.49
N THR A 91 -7.64 1.07 -11.42
CA THR A 91 -7.45 -0.23 -10.81
C THR A 91 -8.51 -1.21 -11.33
N PRO A 92 -8.16 -2.14 -12.25
CA PRO A 92 -9.14 -3.02 -12.87
C PRO A 92 -9.79 -3.94 -11.85
N GLY A 93 -11.12 -4.01 -11.88
CA GLY A 93 -11.88 -4.88 -10.99
C GLY A 93 -11.96 -4.42 -9.54
N TRP A 94 -11.72 -3.12 -9.26
CA TRP A 94 -11.93 -2.55 -7.94
C TRP A 94 -13.35 -2.80 -7.43
N ASP A 95 -13.46 -3.49 -6.30
CA ASP A 95 -14.71 -3.69 -5.58
C ASP A 95 -14.55 -3.20 -4.13
N PRO A 96 -15.22 -2.09 -3.74
CA PRO A 96 -15.11 -1.53 -2.39
C PRO A 96 -15.69 -2.45 -1.30
N LYS A 97 -16.40 -3.52 -1.67
CA LYS A 97 -16.90 -4.53 -0.72
C LYS A 97 -15.97 -5.74 -0.61
N LYS A 98 -14.96 -5.82 -1.46
CA LYS A 98 -14.03 -6.93 -1.50
C LYS A 98 -12.93 -6.72 -0.46
N GLN A 99 -12.92 -7.62 0.51
CA GLN A 99 -11.94 -7.61 1.59
C GLN A 99 -10.74 -8.50 1.29
N THR A 100 -10.83 -9.45 0.33
CA THR A 100 -9.74 -10.38 0.01
C THR A 100 -9.73 -10.79 -1.46
N GLY A 101 -8.56 -11.21 -1.98
CA GLY A 101 -8.45 -11.87 -3.29
C GLY A 101 -8.71 -10.99 -4.52
N GLY A 102 -8.48 -9.67 -4.41
CA GLY A 102 -8.53 -8.73 -5.54
C GLY A 102 -8.43 -7.28 -5.07
N TRP A 103 -8.56 -6.35 -6.01
CA TRP A 103 -8.54 -4.92 -5.74
C TRP A 103 -9.83 -4.45 -5.05
N GLY A 104 -9.70 -3.80 -3.91
CA GLY A 104 -10.78 -3.41 -3.01
C GLY A 104 -10.25 -2.75 -1.74
N SER A 105 -11.14 -2.41 -0.81
CA SER A 105 -10.76 -1.66 0.40
C SER A 105 -9.90 -2.46 1.38
N GLY A 106 -9.91 -3.80 1.28
CA GLY A 106 -9.06 -4.70 2.07
C GLY A 106 -7.92 -5.31 1.26
N THR A 107 -7.54 -4.71 0.12
CA THR A 107 -6.41 -5.27 -0.63
C THR A 107 -5.13 -5.14 0.18
N TYR A 108 -4.56 -6.30 0.48
CA TYR A 108 -3.26 -6.46 1.12
C TYR A 108 -2.51 -7.56 0.36
N TRP A 109 -1.30 -7.26 -0.12
CA TRP A 109 -0.50 -8.14 -0.99
C TRP A 109 -1.31 -8.99 -1.99
N PRO A 110 -1.92 -8.38 -3.03
CA PRO A 110 -2.68 -9.13 -4.02
C PRO A 110 -1.79 -10.13 -4.75
N ALA A 111 -2.40 -11.19 -5.29
CA ALA A 111 -1.67 -12.30 -5.93
C ALA A 111 -0.64 -11.85 -6.99
N GLU A 112 -0.94 -10.79 -7.74
CA GLU A 112 -0.01 -10.23 -8.73
C GLU A 112 1.24 -9.61 -8.10
N ALA A 113 1.12 -8.97 -6.94
CA ALA A 113 2.25 -8.41 -6.19
C ALA A 113 3.08 -9.53 -5.54
N LEU A 114 2.41 -10.54 -4.96
CA LEU A 114 3.09 -11.73 -4.42
C LEU A 114 3.88 -12.47 -5.50
N ALA A 115 3.31 -12.64 -6.69
CA ALA A 115 3.99 -13.29 -7.81
C ALA A 115 5.28 -12.56 -8.22
N ILE A 116 5.36 -11.24 -8.05
CA ILE A 116 6.59 -10.47 -8.30
C ILE A 116 7.65 -10.78 -7.24
N LEU A 117 7.26 -10.75 -5.96
CA LEU A 117 8.16 -11.06 -4.85
C LEU A 117 8.70 -12.51 -4.92
N GLU A 118 7.87 -13.46 -5.36
CA GLU A 118 8.26 -14.87 -5.53
C GLU A 118 9.14 -15.11 -6.75
N ALA A 119 8.91 -14.40 -7.86
CA ALA A 119 9.67 -14.56 -9.09
C ALA A 119 11.11 -14.03 -8.96
N GLU A 120 11.32 -13.03 -8.13
CA GLU A 120 12.61 -12.39 -7.89
C GLU A 120 12.84 -12.24 -6.38
N PRO A 121 13.17 -13.35 -5.68
CA PRO A 121 13.38 -13.31 -4.24
C PRO A 121 14.56 -12.41 -3.91
N VAL A 122 14.36 -11.53 -2.93
CA VAL A 122 15.40 -10.68 -2.35
C VAL A 122 16.55 -11.58 -1.87
N LYS A 123 17.78 -11.29 -2.31
CA LYS A 123 18.98 -12.10 -2.04
C LYS A 123 19.63 -11.80 -0.70
#